data_AF-A0A1W9RLJ7-F1
#
_entry.id   AF-A0A1W9RLJ7-F1
#
_cell.length_a   1.000
_cell.length_b   1.000
_cell.length_c   1.000
_cell.angle_alpha   90.00
_cell.angle_beta   90.00
_cell.angle_gamma   90.00
#
_symmetry.space_group_name_H-M   'P 1'
#
loop_
_entity.id
_entity.type
_entity.pdbx_description
1 polymer ?
#
loop_
_entity_poly.entity_id
_entity_poly.type
_entity_poly.pdbx_seq_one_letter_code
_entity_poly.pdbx_strand_id
1 'polypeptide(L)'
;MNSQKNNGFEKFALNPNPIELISVSNGHLYCENVGRKAAILGRDNGFFEVWVYPFKIVSQLQFSVFSPRYQKIIPAEKIALQLINRPEMTTLIFSHDIFTIQLHLLTPLNEPGSLLLFDVDTENDLEIYVQFVPELKPMWPAGVGGQYAVWLEEIHAYLIGEGSRQFYGVIGSLLAEPHSETPGHQLPDDSMKFAISVNGETANRIILPVVITGSMSSKEEAVERYKRFFESIPDFYQRNFTHYQRLREEFVSLESGDNEFDLAFEWAKISLDKGFVESPGLGNGLVAGYGLSGNSYRPGFAWF
;
A
#
# COMPACT_ATOMS: atom_id res chain seq x y z
N MET A 1 5.49 34.53 12.23
CA MET A 1 4.53 34.14 11.18
C MET A 1 4.95 32.77 10.69
N ASN A 2 4.43 31.72 11.33
CA ASN A 2 4.77 30.34 11.02
C ASN A 2 3.98 29.92 9.78
N SER A 3 4.66 29.64 8.67
CA SER A 3 4.07 28.82 7.62
C SER A 3 3.93 27.41 8.20
N GLN A 4 2.73 27.02 8.63
CA GLN A 4 2.39 25.60 8.67
C GLN A 4 2.60 25.08 7.25
N LYS A 5 3.65 24.29 7.04
CA LYS A 5 3.76 23.51 5.81
C LYS A 5 2.55 22.59 5.79
N ASN A 6 1.66 22.74 4.81
CA ASN A 6 0.61 21.77 4.52
C ASN A 6 1.32 20.47 4.07
N ASN A 7 1.69 19.62 5.03
CA ASN A 7 2.39 18.36 4.80
C ASN A 7 1.43 17.20 4.48
N GLY A 8 0.15 17.51 4.26
CA GLY A 8 -0.88 16.58 3.80
C GLY A 8 -1.20 16.77 2.32
N PHE A 9 -1.56 15.69 1.64
CA PHE A 9 -1.92 15.76 0.22
C PHE A 9 -3.40 16.16 0.09
N GLU A 10 -3.76 17.21 -0.65
CA GLU A 10 -5.18 17.60 -0.77
C GLU A 10 -6.02 16.44 -1.33
N LYS A 11 -7.21 16.22 -0.75
CA LYS A 11 -8.15 15.22 -1.26
C LYS A 11 -8.45 15.50 -2.73
N PHE A 12 -8.42 14.48 -3.56
CA PHE A 12 -8.72 14.57 -4.98
C PHE A 12 -9.89 13.66 -5.34
N ALA A 13 -10.65 14.05 -6.36
CA ALA A 13 -11.82 13.30 -6.79
C ALA A 13 -11.40 11.97 -7.45
N LEU A 14 -12.11 10.90 -7.09
CA LEU A 14 -11.98 9.60 -7.72
C LEU A 14 -13.02 9.50 -8.84
N ASN A 15 -12.58 9.06 -10.02
CA ASN A 15 -13.45 8.81 -11.16
C ASN A 15 -14.33 7.58 -10.88
N PRO A 16 -15.64 7.62 -11.20
CA PRO A 16 -16.49 6.43 -11.16
C PRO A 16 -15.96 5.33 -12.08
N ASN A 17 -16.07 4.08 -11.66
CA ASN A 17 -15.70 2.93 -12.47
C ASN A 17 -16.90 1.97 -12.61
N PRO A 18 -17.42 1.71 -13.83
CA PRO A 18 -18.66 0.95 -14.03
C PRO A 18 -18.55 -0.55 -13.69
N ILE A 19 -17.34 -1.06 -13.48
CA ILE A 19 -17.08 -2.48 -13.16
C ILE A 19 -16.56 -2.66 -11.73
N GLU A 20 -16.76 -1.68 -10.85
CA GLU A 20 -16.40 -1.80 -9.44
C GLU A 20 -17.14 -2.95 -8.76
N LEU A 21 -16.43 -3.66 -7.87
CA LEU A 21 -17.01 -4.73 -7.06
C LEU A 21 -17.06 -4.28 -5.61
N ILE A 22 -18.23 -4.41 -4.99
CA ILE A 22 -18.47 -4.02 -3.62
C ILE A 22 -18.77 -5.26 -2.79
N SER A 23 -18.14 -5.39 -1.63
CA SER A 23 -18.37 -6.49 -0.70
C SER A 23 -18.42 -5.97 0.73
N VAL A 24 -19.36 -6.49 1.53
CA VAL A 24 -19.37 -6.25 2.98
C VAL A 24 -18.20 -6.99 3.59
N SER A 25 -17.47 -6.33 4.50
CA SER A 25 -16.32 -6.95 5.14
C SER A 25 -16.74 -8.13 6.01
N ASN A 26 -15.99 -9.22 5.92
CA ASN A 26 -16.08 -10.35 6.85
C ASN A 26 -14.76 -10.60 7.59
N GLY A 27 -13.78 -9.71 7.38
CA GLY A 27 -12.44 -9.77 7.99
C GLY A 27 -11.49 -10.79 7.35
N HIS A 28 -11.92 -11.50 6.31
CA HIS A 28 -11.16 -12.54 5.64
C HIS A 28 -11.14 -12.43 4.11
N LEU A 29 -11.82 -11.44 3.52
CA LEU A 29 -11.82 -11.25 2.07
C LEU A 29 -10.42 -10.85 1.62
N TYR A 30 -9.89 -11.56 0.62
CA TYR A 30 -8.63 -11.18 0.00
C TYR A 30 -8.80 -9.86 -0.76
N CYS A 31 -7.80 -8.99 -0.66
CA CYS A 31 -7.72 -7.77 -1.43
C CYS A 31 -6.28 -7.52 -1.90
N GLU A 32 -6.16 -6.84 -3.04
CA GLU A 32 -4.86 -6.49 -3.61
C GLU A 32 -4.94 -5.21 -4.41
N ASN A 33 -3.79 -4.56 -4.59
CA ASN A 33 -3.59 -3.62 -5.67
C ASN A 33 -2.15 -3.75 -6.17
N VAL A 34 -1.99 -4.00 -7.47
CA VAL A 34 -0.73 -4.44 -8.07
C VAL A 34 -0.37 -3.61 -9.29
N GLY A 35 0.95 -3.48 -9.49
CA GLY A 35 1.54 -2.93 -10.70
C GLY A 35 2.58 -3.91 -11.26
N ARG A 36 3.28 -3.48 -12.31
CA ARG A 36 4.33 -4.28 -12.95
C ARG A 36 5.50 -4.56 -12.01
N LYS A 37 5.80 -3.64 -11.08
CA LYS A 37 7.03 -3.66 -10.27
C LYS A 37 6.80 -3.78 -8.77
N ALA A 38 5.54 -3.81 -8.33
CA ALA A 38 5.18 -3.81 -6.92
C ALA A 38 3.77 -4.36 -6.70
N ALA A 39 3.47 -4.70 -5.45
CA ALA A 39 2.17 -5.21 -5.03
C ALA A 39 1.89 -4.91 -3.56
N ILE A 40 0.65 -4.49 -3.26
CA ILE A 40 0.07 -4.60 -1.92
C ILE A 40 -0.90 -5.77 -1.93
N LEU A 41 -0.69 -6.74 -1.05
CA LEU A 41 -1.52 -7.93 -0.92
C LEU A 41 -2.02 -8.02 0.51
N GLY A 42 -3.29 -8.36 0.72
CA GLY A 42 -3.86 -8.30 2.06
C GLY A 42 -5.24 -8.90 2.21
N ARG A 43 -5.88 -8.48 3.30
CA ARG A 43 -7.26 -8.77 3.62
C ARG A 43 -8.04 -7.51 3.95
N ASP A 44 -9.35 -7.59 3.81
CA ASP A 44 -10.31 -6.54 4.13
C ASP A 44 -10.32 -6.08 5.61
N ASN A 45 -9.64 -6.80 6.50
CA ASN A 45 -9.45 -6.40 7.90
C ASN A 45 -8.31 -5.39 8.15
N GLY A 46 -7.61 -4.96 7.10
CA GLY A 46 -6.48 -4.03 7.22
C GLY A 46 -5.12 -4.68 7.46
N PHE A 47 -4.99 -5.99 7.21
CA PHE A 47 -3.72 -6.72 7.23
C PHE A 47 -3.11 -6.81 5.83
N PHE A 48 -1.84 -6.43 5.69
CA PHE A 48 -1.15 -6.36 4.40
C PHE A 48 0.30 -6.89 4.46
N GLU A 49 0.81 -7.26 3.29
CA GLU A 49 2.23 -7.30 2.98
C GLU A 49 2.48 -6.49 1.71
N VAL A 50 3.68 -5.91 1.59
CA VAL A 50 4.04 -5.09 0.44
C VAL A 50 5.33 -5.58 -0.20
N TRP A 51 5.26 -5.74 -1.52
CA TRP A 51 6.33 -6.22 -2.36
C TRP A 51 6.77 -5.12 -3.32
N VAL A 52 8.08 -4.97 -3.47
CA VAL A 52 8.71 -4.19 -4.55
C VAL A 52 9.69 -5.12 -5.24
N TYR A 53 9.33 -5.57 -6.44
CA TYR A 53 9.91 -6.76 -7.04
C TYR A 53 11.42 -6.65 -7.21
N PRO A 54 12.17 -7.71 -6.86
CA PRO A 54 11.71 -9.02 -6.39
C PRO A 54 11.70 -9.16 -4.85
N PHE A 55 11.55 -8.09 -4.06
CA PHE A 55 11.66 -8.15 -2.59
C PHE A 55 10.32 -7.93 -1.89
N LYS A 56 10.09 -8.67 -0.81
CA LYS A 56 9.12 -8.26 0.21
C LYS A 56 9.79 -7.20 1.06
N ILE A 57 9.18 -6.02 1.14
CA ILE A 57 9.70 -4.86 1.89
C ILE A 57 9.13 -4.83 3.31
N VAL A 58 7.85 -5.21 3.47
CA VAL A 58 7.20 -5.30 4.78
C VAL A 58 6.20 -6.45 4.79
N SER A 59 6.09 -7.12 5.93
CA SER A 59 5.04 -8.09 6.23
C SER A 59 4.26 -7.66 7.48
N GLN A 60 3.12 -8.29 7.71
CA GLN A 60 2.28 -8.03 8.89
C GLN A 60 1.98 -6.53 9.08
N LEU A 61 1.83 -5.81 7.97
CA LEU A 61 1.47 -4.41 8.01
C LEU A 61 0.00 -4.32 8.43
N GLN A 62 -0.25 -3.60 9.50
CA GLN A 62 -1.57 -3.33 10.04
C GLN A 62 -1.63 -1.90 10.56
N PHE A 63 -2.84 -1.40 10.78
CA PHE A 63 -3.00 -0.11 11.43
C PHE A 63 -4.03 -0.15 12.56
N SER A 64 -3.91 0.82 13.46
CA SER A 64 -4.88 1.09 14.51
C SER A 64 -5.01 2.60 14.68
N VAL A 65 -6.13 3.03 15.26
CA VAL A 65 -6.41 4.44 15.48
C VAL A 65 -6.46 4.70 16.98
N PHE A 66 -5.59 5.57 17.47
CA PHE A 66 -5.69 6.09 18.83
C PHE A 66 -6.57 7.33 18.83
N SER A 67 -7.55 7.33 19.74
CA SER A 67 -8.42 8.49 19.97
C SER A 67 -8.11 9.11 21.33
N PRO A 68 -7.55 10.34 21.38
CA PRO A 68 -7.33 11.07 22.63
C PRO A 68 -8.63 11.26 23.43
N ARG A 69 -9.78 11.38 22.75
CA ARG A 69 -11.10 11.49 23.39
C ARG A 69 -11.46 10.27 24.23
N TYR A 70 -11.14 9.07 23.74
CA TYR A 70 -11.45 7.82 24.44
C TYR A 70 -10.26 7.25 25.23
N GLN A 71 -9.04 7.76 25.00
CA GLN A 71 -7.78 7.20 25.52
C GLN A 71 -7.65 5.70 25.19
N LYS A 72 -8.04 5.33 23.96
CA LYS A 72 -8.08 3.93 23.49
C LYS A 72 -7.49 3.80 22.11
N ILE A 73 -6.84 2.67 21.89
CA ILE A 73 -6.39 2.19 20.58
C ILE A 73 -7.50 1.30 20.01
N ILE A 74 -7.94 1.62 18.79
CA ILE A 74 -8.97 0.91 18.05
C ILE A 74 -8.29 0.18 16.88
N PRO A 75 -8.16 -1.15 16.93
CA PRO A 75 -7.59 -1.92 15.83
C PRO A 75 -8.49 -1.86 14.58
N ALA A 76 -7.89 -1.69 13.39
CA ALA A 76 -8.64 -1.64 12.12
C ALA A 76 -9.53 -2.88 11.91
N GLU A 77 -9.05 -4.07 12.31
CA GLU A 77 -9.80 -5.32 12.20
C GLU A 77 -11.14 -5.34 12.94
N LYS A 78 -11.34 -4.46 13.94
CA LYS A 78 -12.60 -4.40 14.71
C LYS A 78 -13.64 -3.47 14.08
N ILE A 79 -13.24 -2.67 13.10
CA ILE A 79 -14.05 -1.61 12.51
C ILE A 79 -14.10 -1.71 10.98
N ALA A 80 -13.64 -2.82 10.41
CA ALA A 80 -13.73 -3.10 8.98
C ALA A 80 -15.20 -3.21 8.55
N LEU A 81 -15.59 -2.46 7.52
CA LEU A 81 -16.99 -2.35 7.08
C LEU A 81 -17.17 -2.87 5.65
N GLN A 82 -16.32 -2.45 4.72
CA GLN A 82 -16.57 -2.66 3.29
C GLN A 82 -15.27 -2.72 2.49
N LEU A 83 -15.26 -3.54 1.45
CA LEU A 83 -14.22 -3.60 0.42
C LEU A 83 -14.82 -3.16 -0.91
N ILE A 84 -14.14 -2.23 -1.59
CA ILE A 84 -14.48 -1.76 -2.94
C ILE A 84 -13.26 -2.01 -3.83
N ASN A 85 -13.39 -2.98 -4.73
CA ASN A 85 -12.35 -3.29 -5.70
C ASN A 85 -12.63 -2.53 -7.00
N ARG A 86 -11.68 -1.67 -7.38
CA ARG A 86 -11.59 -1.12 -8.73
C ARG A 86 -10.27 -1.55 -9.35
N PRO A 87 -10.19 -1.71 -10.68
CA PRO A 87 -8.95 -2.12 -11.36
C PRO A 87 -7.75 -1.22 -10.99
N GLU A 88 -7.98 0.09 -10.98
CA GLU A 88 -6.96 1.11 -10.75
C GLU A 88 -6.54 1.27 -9.29
N MET A 89 -7.41 0.92 -8.34
CA MET A 89 -7.26 1.19 -6.91
C MET A 89 -8.24 0.35 -6.08
N THR A 90 -7.78 -0.15 -4.93
CA THR A 90 -8.65 -0.91 -4.01
C THR A 90 -8.93 -0.08 -2.77
N THR A 91 -10.19 0.10 -2.39
CA THR A 91 -10.58 0.88 -1.20
C THR A 91 -11.12 -0.05 -0.12
N LEU A 92 -10.62 0.10 1.10
CA LEU A 92 -11.19 -0.50 2.30
C LEU A 92 -11.83 0.60 3.14
N ILE A 93 -13.06 0.38 3.61
CA ILE A 93 -13.78 1.32 4.47
C ILE A 93 -13.80 0.77 5.88
N PHE A 94 -13.36 1.59 6.83
CA PHE A 94 -13.39 1.34 8.26
C PHE A 94 -14.25 2.40 8.94
N SER A 95 -15.20 1.98 9.77
CA SER A 95 -16.17 2.90 10.38
C SER A 95 -16.23 2.72 11.89
N HIS A 96 -16.15 3.83 12.61
CA HIS A 96 -16.27 3.92 14.06
C HIS A 96 -17.19 5.11 14.41
N ASP A 97 -17.72 5.14 15.63
CA ASP A 97 -18.69 6.15 16.11
C ASP A 97 -18.26 7.62 15.92
N ILE A 98 -16.97 7.90 15.75
CA ILE A 98 -16.41 9.26 15.68
C ILE A 98 -15.53 9.53 14.44
N PHE A 99 -15.33 8.52 13.59
CA PHE A 99 -14.55 8.67 12.36
C PHE A 99 -14.90 7.60 11.33
N THR A 100 -14.67 7.92 10.06
CA THR A 100 -14.61 6.95 8.97
C THR A 100 -13.27 7.07 8.27
N ILE A 101 -12.65 5.95 7.93
CA ILE A 101 -11.40 5.89 7.17
C ILE A 101 -11.67 5.11 5.89
N GLN A 102 -11.45 5.76 4.75
CA GLN A 102 -11.29 5.09 3.46
C GLN A 102 -9.78 4.92 3.23
N LEU A 103 -9.31 3.69 3.36
CA LEU A 103 -7.94 3.33 3.03
C LEU A 103 -7.88 2.92 1.56
N HIS A 104 -7.24 3.72 0.73
CA HIS A 104 -6.99 3.37 -0.66
C HIS A 104 -5.62 2.73 -0.84
N LEU A 105 -5.61 1.51 -1.35
CA LEU A 105 -4.41 0.81 -1.81
C LEU A 105 -4.15 1.20 -3.26
N LEU A 106 -3.04 1.90 -3.49
CA LEU A 106 -2.63 2.37 -4.81
C LEU A 106 -1.19 1.94 -5.09
N THR A 107 -1.03 1.02 -6.02
CA THR A 107 0.25 0.60 -6.58
C THR A 107 0.33 1.16 -8.00
N PRO A 108 1.23 2.12 -8.29
CA PRO A 108 1.34 2.67 -9.63
C PRO A 108 1.76 1.60 -10.64
N LEU A 109 1.19 1.65 -11.84
CA LEU A 109 1.38 0.61 -12.85
C LEU A 109 2.86 0.28 -13.11
N ASN A 110 3.73 1.28 -13.26
CA ASN A 110 5.11 1.07 -13.73
C ASN A 110 6.20 1.51 -12.74
N GLU A 111 5.84 1.76 -11.47
CA GLU A 111 6.79 2.24 -10.46
C GLU A 111 7.05 1.18 -9.38
N PRO A 112 8.30 1.07 -8.86
CA PRO A 112 8.66 0.08 -7.85
C PRO A 112 8.33 0.61 -6.44
N GLY A 113 7.04 0.64 -6.13
CA GLY A 113 6.52 1.05 -4.83
C GLY A 113 5.00 1.04 -4.79
N SER A 114 4.44 1.24 -3.60
CA SER A 114 3.01 1.28 -3.37
C SER A 114 2.64 2.30 -2.30
N LEU A 115 1.36 2.68 -2.27
CA LEU A 115 0.78 3.70 -1.42
C LEU A 115 -0.40 3.12 -0.63
N LEU A 116 -0.42 3.41 0.67
CA LEU A 116 -1.61 3.32 1.51
C LEU A 116 -2.08 4.76 1.77
N LEU A 117 -3.21 5.14 1.19
CA LEU A 117 -3.75 6.48 1.26
C LEU A 117 -4.91 6.50 2.27
N PHE A 118 -4.68 7.08 3.44
CA PHE A 118 -5.72 7.21 4.47
C PHE A 118 -6.52 8.50 4.22
N ASP A 119 -7.72 8.35 3.66
CA ASP A 119 -8.72 9.41 3.58
C ASP A 119 -9.62 9.32 4.84
N VAL A 120 -9.48 10.31 5.71
CA VAL A 120 -10.12 10.32 7.04
C VAL A 120 -11.24 11.36 7.06
N ASP A 121 -12.39 10.96 7.58
CA ASP A 121 -13.51 11.85 7.92
C ASP A 121 -13.73 11.79 9.43
N THR A 122 -13.55 12.93 10.11
CA THR A 122 -13.71 13.04 11.57
C THR A 122 -13.75 14.49 12.03
N GLU A 123 -14.44 14.77 13.13
CA GLU A 123 -14.35 16.06 13.85
C GLU A 123 -13.32 16.04 15.00
N ASN A 124 -12.68 14.89 15.26
CA ASN A 124 -11.82 14.69 16.44
C ASN A 124 -10.36 14.53 16.01
N ASP A 125 -9.44 14.87 16.90
CA ASP A 125 -8.03 14.56 16.71
C ASP A 125 -7.81 13.04 16.80
N LEU A 126 -6.95 12.51 15.93
CA LEU A 126 -6.64 11.08 15.84
C LEU A 126 -5.14 10.88 15.62
N GLU A 127 -4.63 9.74 16.09
CA GLU A 127 -3.32 9.23 15.69
C GLU A 127 -3.49 7.88 14.99
N ILE A 128 -3.02 7.78 13.75
CA ILE A 128 -2.99 6.52 13.00
C ILE A 128 -1.66 5.85 13.28
N TYR A 129 -1.72 4.71 13.96
CA TYR A 129 -0.57 3.87 14.24
C TYR A 129 -0.42 2.84 13.14
N VAL A 130 0.69 2.90 12.41
CA VAL A 130 1.06 1.92 11.39
C VAL A 130 2.12 1.01 11.99
N GLN A 131 1.82 -0.28 12.05
CA GLN A 131 2.69 -1.32 12.62
C GLN A 131 3.02 -2.32 11.52
N PHE A 132 4.28 -2.74 11.42
CA PHE A 132 4.74 -3.66 10.38
C PHE A 132 6.01 -4.40 10.81
N VAL A 133 6.32 -5.50 10.13
CA VAL A 133 7.60 -6.19 10.23
C VAL A 133 8.42 -5.85 8.98
N PRO A 134 9.57 -5.15 9.12
CA PRO A 134 10.46 -4.90 7.99
C PRO A 134 11.00 -6.22 7.45
N GLU A 135 10.90 -6.42 6.14
CA GLU A 135 11.51 -7.56 5.46
C GLU A 135 12.34 -7.04 4.28
N LEU A 136 13.45 -7.70 3.99
CA LEU A 136 14.20 -7.50 2.75
C LEU A 136 14.44 -8.88 2.11
N LYS A 137 13.35 -9.65 2.01
CA LYS A 137 13.38 -11.04 1.57
C LYS A 137 13.14 -11.12 0.05
N PRO A 138 14.07 -11.69 -0.73
CA PRO A 138 13.85 -11.87 -2.15
C PRO A 138 12.75 -12.92 -2.38
N MET A 139 12.11 -12.85 -3.55
CA MET A 139 11.18 -13.83 -4.09
C MET A 139 11.88 -15.13 -4.50
N TRP A 140 12.98 -15.49 -3.84
CA TRP A 140 13.76 -16.72 -4.02
C TRP A 140 14.30 -17.11 -2.64
N PRO A 141 14.40 -18.41 -2.29
CA PRO A 141 14.87 -18.84 -0.97
C PRO A 141 16.38 -18.60 -0.72
N ALA A 142 17.00 -17.64 -1.41
CA ALA A 142 18.36 -17.20 -1.13
C ALA A 142 18.32 -16.20 0.02
N GLY A 143 19.10 -16.47 1.06
CA GLY A 143 19.27 -15.51 2.15
C GLY A 143 19.95 -14.25 1.63
N VAL A 144 19.32 -13.10 1.88
CA VAL A 144 20.04 -11.83 1.95
C VAL A 144 20.72 -11.79 3.32
N GLY A 145 21.90 -11.17 3.40
CA GLY A 145 22.68 -11.08 4.65
C GLY A 145 21.93 -10.37 5.78
N GLY A 146 22.63 -10.09 6.89
CA GLY A 146 22.03 -9.37 8.02
C GLY A 146 21.31 -8.09 7.58
N GLN A 147 20.05 -7.97 7.97
CA GLN A 147 19.19 -6.84 7.65
C GLN A 147 19.14 -5.87 8.84
N TYR A 148 18.86 -4.61 8.55
CA TYR A 148 18.67 -3.57 9.55
C TYR A 148 17.56 -2.61 9.14
N ALA A 149 16.97 -1.93 10.11
CA ALA A 149 16.03 -0.85 9.88
C ALA A 149 16.46 0.35 10.73
N VAL A 150 16.35 1.55 10.17
CA VAL A 150 16.73 2.80 10.84
C VAL A 150 15.74 3.90 10.50
N TRP A 151 15.33 4.66 11.51
CA TRP A 151 14.52 5.85 11.30
C TRP A 151 15.38 6.98 10.73
N LEU A 152 14.89 7.62 9.66
CA LEU A 152 15.49 8.77 9.02
C LEU A 152 14.63 10.00 9.28
N GLU A 153 15.05 10.81 10.26
CA GLU A 153 14.34 12.03 10.67
C GLU A 153 14.12 13.01 9.51
N GLU A 154 15.06 13.08 8.58
CA GLU A 154 15.01 14.00 7.44
C GLU A 154 13.85 13.73 6.46
N ILE A 155 13.28 12.53 6.49
CA ILE A 155 12.21 12.09 5.59
C ILE A 155 11.02 11.43 6.30
N HIS A 156 11.04 11.41 7.64
CA HIS A 156 9.98 10.81 8.47
C HIS A 156 9.64 9.36 8.05
N ALA A 157 10.68 8.53 7.90
CA ALA A 157 10.53 7.17 7.39
C ALA A 157 11.55 6.19 7.97
N TYR A 158 11.19 4.92 8.00
CA TYR A 158 12.13 3.84 8.21
C TYR A 158 12.81 3.45 6.89
N LEU A 159 14.14 3.47 6.89
CA LEU A 159 14.97 2.84 5.87
C LEU A 159 15.30 1.41 6.31
N ILE A 160 15.00 0.45 5.45
CA ILE A 160 15.33 -0.96 5.61
C ILE A 160 16.49 -1.26 4.66
N GLY A 161 17.53 -1.92 5.13
CA GLY A 161 18.71 -2.25 4.33
C GLY A 161 19.35 -3.55 4.77
N GLU A 162 20.43 -3.92 4.07
CA GLU A 162 21.18 -5.15 4.32
C GLU A 162 22.69 -4.94 4.17
N GLY A 163 23.49 -5.86 4.72
CA GLY A 163 24.94 -5.71 4.86
C GLY A 163 25.73 -5.52 3.55
N SER A 164 25.24 -6.04 2.41
CA SER A 164 25.88 -5.89 1.09
C SER A 164 25.59 -4.54 0.41
N ARG A 165 24.71 -3.73 1.01
CA ARG A 165 24.37 -2.37 0.56
C ARG A 165 23.81 -2.31 -0.86
N GLN A 166 23.22 -3.41 -1.35
CA GLN A 166 22.62 -3.47 -2.68
C GLN A 166 21.11 -3.22 -2.63
N PHE A 167 20.46 -3.64 -1.55
CA PHE A 167 19.01 -3.62 -1.45
C PHE A 167 18.52 -2.72 -0.34
N TYR A 168 17.53 -1.89 -0.67
CA TYR A 168 16.94 -0.93 0.25
C TYR A 168 15.43 -0.88 0.10
N GLY A 169 14.74 -0.77 1.22
CA GLY A 169 13.32 -0.45 1.32
C GLY A 169 13.13 0.84 2.10
N VAL A 170 12.06 1.57 1.81
CA VAL A 170 11.64 2.73 2.60
C VAL A 170 10.16 2.60 2.89
N ILE A 171 9.75 2.84 4.14
CA ILE A 171 8.35 2.96 4.54
C ILE A 171 8.18 4.17 5.47
N GLY A 172 7.23 5.05 5.17
CA GLY A 172 6.99 6.23 5.99
C GLY A 172 5.87 7.13 5.48
N SER A 173 5.70 8.26 6.15
CA SER A 173 4.76 9.33 5.80
C SER A 173 5.36 10.68 6.18
N LEU A 174 5.02 11.75 5.47
CA LEU A 174 5.53 13.11 5.76
C LEU A 174 5.12 13.65 7.14
N LEU A 175 4.09 13.07 7.75
CA LEU A 175 3.58 13.41 9.08
C LEU A 175 3.85 12.32 10.11
N ALA A 176 4.72 11.35 9.79
CA ALA A 176 5.02 10.25 10.68
C ALA A 176 6.06 10.64 11.74
N GLU A 177 5.82 10.18 12.96
CA GLU A 177 6.76 10.23 14.08
C GLU A 177 7.07 8.80 14.54
N PRO A 178 8.33 8.48 14.89
CA PRO A 178 8.71 7.14 15.30
C PRO A 178 8.04 6.79 16.63
N HIS A 179 7.51 5.57 16.74
CA HIS A 179 6.88 5.08 17.97
C HIS A 179 7.52 3.77 18.47
N SER A 180 8.60 3.33 17.82
CA SER A 180 9.44 2.22 18.26
C SER A 180 10.86 2.69 18.49
N GLU A 181 11.47 2.28 19.60
CA GLU A 181 12.91 2.39 19.77
C GLU A 181 13.59 1.50 18.73
N THR A 182 14.57 2.04 17.99
CA THR A 182 15.35 1.24 17.03
C THR A 182 16.53 0.63 17.79
N PRO A 183 16.58 -0.68 18.07
CA PRO A 183 17.77 -1.29 18.65
C PRO A 183 18.89 -1.18 17.63
N GLY A 184 20.05 -0.65 18.03
CA GLY A 184 21.15 -0.39 17.11
C GLY A 184 21.56 -1.60 16.26
N HIS A 185 21.65 -1.39 14.95
CA HIS A 185 22.30 -2.24 13.95
C HIS A 185 21.69 -3.64 13.65
N GLN A 186 20.48 -3.97 14.13
CA GLN A 186 19.77 -5.21 13.75
C GLN A 186 18.29 -4.92 13.47
N LEU A 187 17.65 -5.75 12.64
CA LEU A 187 16.19 -5.78 12.59
C LEU A 187 15.66 -6.14 13.98
N PRO A 188 14.66 -5.43 14.51
CA PRO A 188 14.03 -5.83 15.76
C PRO A 188 13.34 -7.18 15.59
N ASP A 189 13.34 -8.01 16.63
CA ASP A 189 12.53 -9.24 16.69
C ASP A 189 11.02 -8.90 16.75
N ASP A 190 10.69 -7.68 17.19
CA ASP A 190 9.33 -7.13 17.29
C ASP A 190 8.96 -6.26 16.08
N SER A 191 7.65 -6.07 15.89
CA SER A 191 7.12 -5.15 14.88
C SER A 191 7.58 -3.70 15.10
N MET A 192 7.95 -3.02 14.01
CA MET A 192 8.18 -1.58 14.01
C MET A 192 6.86 -0.81 13.94
N LYS A 193 6.85 0.41 14.45
CA LYS A 193 5.67 1.27 14.52
C LYS A 193 6.03 2.74 14.36
N PHE A 194 5.22 3.46 13.59
CA PHE A 194 5.20 4.93 13.59
C PHE A 194 3.75 5.43 13.74
N ALA A 195 3.62 6.69 14.13
CA ALA A 195 2.34 7.35 14.33
C ALA A 195 2.19 8.52 13.36
N ILE A 196 1.01 8.66 12.75
CA ILE A 196 0.63 9.84 11.96
C ILE A 196 -0.47 10.57 12.73
N SER A 197 -0.16 11.76 13.25
CA SER A 197 -1.12 12.57 13.99
C SER A 197 -1.84 13.54 13.06
N VAL A 198 -3.17 13.63 13.20
CA VAL A 198 -4.00 14.56 12.43
C VAL A 198 -5.10 15.14 13.31
N ASN A 199 -5.37 16.44 13.15
CA ASN A 199 -6.51 17.08 13.80
C ASN A 199 -7.78 16.99 12.92
N GLY A 200 -8.95 17.11 13.52
CA GLY A 200 -10.23 16.97 12.81
C GLY A 200 -10.40 17.93 11.63
N GLU A 201 -9.99 19.20 11.77
CA GLU A 201 -10.10 20.19 10.68
C GLU A 201 -9.25 19.78 9.45
N THR A 202 -8.03 19.31 9.69
CA THR A 202 -7.09 18.94 8.63
C THR A 202 -7.47 17.60 8.01
N ALA A 203 -7.90 16.63 8.82
CA ALA A 203 -8.28 15.28 8.37
C ALA A 203 -9.29 15.31 7.22
N ASN A 204 -10.29 16.20 7.31
CA ASN A 204 -11.33 16.33 6.28
C ASN A 204 -10.84 16.92 4.95
N ARG A 205 -9.64 17.51 4.90
CA ARG A 205 -9.11 18.24 3.73
C ARG A 205 -7.98 17.51 3.03
N ILE A 206 -7.26 16.65 3.75
CA ILE A 206 -6.08 15.96 3.24
C ILE A 206 -6.26 14.45 3.25
N ILE A 207 -5.48 13.79 2.41
CA ILE A 207 -5.15 12.38 2.49
C ILE A 207 -3.82 12.28 3.24
N LEU A 208 -3.70 11.27 4.10
CA LEU A 208 -2.47 10.91 4.81
C LEU A 208 -1.80 9.73 4.08
N PRO A 209 -0.84 9.98 3.18
CA PRO A 209 -0.16 8.91 2.46
C PRO A 209 0.90 8.20 3.32
N VAL A 210 0.88 6.87 3.30
CA VAL A 210 2.02 6.02 3.66
C VAL A 210 2.62 5.47 2.38
N VAL A 211 3.89 5.75 2.15
CA VAL A 211 4.64 5.35 0.96
C VAL A 211 5.55 4.19 1.31
N ILE A 212 5.55 3.14 0.48
CA ILE A 212 6.48 2.03 0.53
C ILE A 212 7.21 1.94 -0.80
N THR A 213 8.53 2.05 -0.81
CA THR A 213 9.35 1.93 -2.02
C THR A 213 10.53 0.98 -1.79
N GLY A 214 11.11 0.49 -2.89
CA GLY A 214 12.30 -0.35 -2.86
C GLY A 214 13.31 0.08 -3.91
N SER A 215 14.58 -0.30 -3.74
CA SER A 215 15.69 -0.04 -4.65
C SER A 215 16.69 -1.20 -4.63
N MET A 216 17.27 -1.49 -5.79
CA MET A 216 18.34 -2.48 -5.97
C MET A 216 19.69 -1.85 -6.34
N SER A 217 19.79 -0.52 -6.34
CA SER A 217 21.04 0.17 -6.73
C SER A 217 21.67 0.91 -5.56
N SER A 218 20.91 1.78 -4.87
CA SER A 218 21.44 2.55 -3.75
C SER A 218 20.36 3.02 -2.76
N LYS A 219 20.82 3.44 -1.57
CA LYS A 219 20.01 4.11 -0.55
C LYS A 219 19.42 5.41 -1.09
N GLU A 220 20.24 6.19 -1.79
CA GLU A 220 19.88 7.52 -2.31
C GLU A 220 18.72 7.40 -3.30
N GLU A 221 18.76 6.40 -4.18
CA GLU A 221 17.67 6.13 -5.13
C GLU A 221 16.38 5.73 -4.42
N ALA A 222 16.46 4.90 -3.38
CA ALA A 222 15.30 4.50 -2.59
C ALA A 222 14.60 5.73 -1.95
N VAL A 223 15.41 6.63 -1.39
CA VAL A 223 14.94 7.87 -0.75
C VAL A 223 14.40 8.88 -1.77
N GLU A 224 15.06 9.06 -2.91
CA GLU A 224 14.58 9.94 -3.98
C GLU A 224 13.22 9.46 -4.51
N ARG A 225 13.09 8.14 -4.73
CA ARG A 225 11.83 7.53 -5.15
C ARG A 225 10.74 7.73 -4.11
N TYR A 226 11.02 7.50 -2.84
CA TYR A 226 10.09 7.76 -1.74
C TYR A 226 9.55 9.20 -1.78
N LYS A 227 10.43 10.19 -1.99
CA LYS A 227 10.02 11.61 -2.11
C LYS A 227 9.12 11.86 -3.32
N ARG A 228 9.52 11.34 -4.49
CA ARG A 228 8.77 11.49 -5.75
C ARG A 228 7.35 10.92 -5.68
N PHE A 229 7.16 9.86 -4.89
CA PHE A 229 5.85 9.24 -4.73
C PHE A 229 4.81 10.20 -4.15
N PHE A 230 5.19 11.05 -3.17
CA PHE A 230 4.26 12.04 -2.61
C PHE A 230 3.84 13.11 -3.63
N GLU A 231 4.75 13.49 -4.52
CA GLU A 231 4.51 14.53 -5.53
C GLU A 231 3.63 14.02 -6.69
N SER A 232 3.49 12.69 -6.84
CA SER A 232 2.91 12.06 -8.04
C SER A 232 1.60 11.30 -7.79
N ILE A 233 1.04 11.36 -6.57
CA ILE A 233 -0.11 10.53 -6.18
C ILE A 233 -1.31 10.63 -7.16
N PRO A 234 -1.80 11.82 -7.57
CA PRO A 234 -2.94 11.91 -8.48
C PRO A 234 -2.60 11.44 -9.89
N ASP A 235 -1.36 11.66 -10.33
CA ASP A 235 -0.88 11.20 -11.63
C ASP A 235 -0.81 9.66 -11.66
N PHE A 236 -0.35 9.02 -10.59
CA PHE A 236 -0.38 7.56 -10.46
C PHE A 236 -1.80 7.01 -10.53
N TYR A 237 -2.73 7.59 -9.79
CA TYR A 237 -4.15 7.22 -9.87
C TYR A 237 -4.68 7.38 -11.30
N GLN A 238 -4.47 8.55 -11.91
CA GLN A 238 -5.02 8.87 -13.22
C GLN A 238 -4.42 7.96 -14.32
N ARG A 239 -3.13 7.63 -14.24
CA ARG A 239 -2.48 6.68 -15.16
C ARG A 239 -3.05 5.28 -15.02
N ASN A 240 -3.22 4.79 -13.79
CA ASN A 240 -3.86 3.49 -13.55
C ASN A 240 -5.29 3.48 -14.10
N PHE A 241 -6.10 4.50 -13.79
CA PHE A 241 -7.47 4.63 -14.28
C PHE A 241 -7.52 4.62 -15.82
N THR A 242 -6.68 5.43 -16.45
CA THR A 242 -6.62 5.54 -17.92
C THR A 242 -6.21 4.20 -18.56
N HIS A 243 -5.26 3.48 -17.95
CA HIS A 243 -4.83 2.16 -18.44
C HIS A 243 -5.98 1.15 -18.43
N TYR A 244 -6.68 1.00 -17.31
CA TYR A 244 -7.79 0.05 -17.21
C TYR A 244 -9.04 0.50 -17.97
N GLN A 245 -9.24 1.82 -18.15
CA GLN A 245 -10.25 2.34 -19.06
C GLN A 245 -9.99 1.88 -20.50
N ARG A 246 -8.74 1.99 -20.99
CA ARG A 246 -8.38 1.50 -22.32
C ARG A 246 -8.55 -0.01 -22.44
N LEU A 247 -8.18 -0.78 -21.41
CA LEU A 247 -8.38 -2.24 -21.40
C LEU A 247 -9.86 -2.64 -21.55
N ARG A 248 -10.77 -1.83 -20.99
CA ARG A 248 -12.22 -2.02 -21.13
C ARG A 248 -12.73 -1.59 -22.50
N GLU A 249 -12.30 -0.43 -22.99
CA GLU A 249 -12.90 0.24 -24.15
C GLU A 249 -12.25 -0.11 -25.50
N GLU A 250 -10.97 -0.50 -25.52
CA GLU A 250 -10.18 -0.70 -26.74
C GLU A 250 -9.85 -2.18 -27.02
N PHE A 251 -10.12 -3.09 -26.08
CA PHE A 251 -9.86 -4.53 -26.23
C PHE A 251 -11.17 -5.32 -26.34
N VAL A 252 -11.05 -6.64 -26.53
CA VAL A 252 -12.20 -7.55 -26.65
C VAL A 252 -13.17 -7.33 -25.50
N SER A 253 -14.43 -7.08 -25.82
CA SER A 253 -15.55 -7.07 -24.90
C SER A 253 -16.49 -8.23 -25.23
N LEU A 254 -17.34 -8.59 -24.26
CA LEU A 254 -18.37 -9.60 -24.42
C LEU A 254 -19.71 -9.00 -24.03
N GLU A 255 -20.71 -9.18 -24.89
CA GLU A 255 -22.11 -8.87 -24.61
C GLU A 255 -22.92 -10.15 -24.79
N SER A 256 -23.27 -10.79 -23.67
CA SER A 256 -23.97 -12.09 -23.68
C SER A 256 -25.46 -11.99 -23.34
N GLY A 257 -25.90 -10.83 -22.83
CA GLY A 257 -27.22 -10.65 -22.22
C GLY A 257 -27.28 -11.10 -20.75
N ASP A 258 -26.18 -11.65 -20.22
CA ASP A 258 -25.96 -11.92 -18.80
C ASP A 258 -24.90 -10.96 -18.25
N ASN A 259 -25.36 -9.95 -17.51
CA ASN A 259 -24.48 -8.91 -16.96
C ASN A 259 -23.43 -9.46 -15.98
N GLU A 260 -23.72 -10.56 -15.28
CA GLU A 260 -22.76 -11.17 -14.34
C GLU A 260 -21.63 -11.83 -15.11
N PHE A 261 -21.96 -12.54 -16.19
CA PHE A 261 -20.96 -13.15 -17.07
C PHE A 261 -20.12 -12.11 -17.80
N ASP A 262 -20.74 -11.03 -18.31
CA ASP A 262 -20.04 -9.94 -18.98
C ASP A 262 -19.07 -9.23 -18.02
N LEU A 263 -19.49 -9.00 -16.76
CA LEU A 263 -18.63 -8.43 -15.71
C LEU A 263 -17.47 -9.37 -15.34
N ALA A 264 -17.73 -10.68 -15.22
CA ALA A 264 -16.69 -11.67 -14.95
C ALA A 264 -15.64 -11.71 -16.07
N PHE A 265 -16.06 -11.57 -17.33
CA PHE A 265 -15.16 -11.48 -18.48
C PHE A 265 -14.27 -10.23 -18.42
N GLU A 266 -14.83 -9.06 -18.08
CA GLU A 266 -14.05 -7.83 -17.87
C GLU A 266 -12.98 -8.00 -16.78
N TRP A 267 -13.35 -8.59 -15.63
CA TRP A 267 -12.41 -8.87 -14.55
C TRP A 267 -11.37 -9.94 -14.90
N ALA A 268 -11.69 -10.88 -15.79
CA ALA A 268 -10.71 -11.83 -16.32
C ALA A 268 -9.62 -11.13 -17.15
N LYS A 269 -9.98 -10.15 -17.98
CA LYS A 269 -9.00 -9.31 -18.71
C LYS A 269 -8.09 -8.54 -17.75
N ILE A 270 -8.70 -7.91 -16.73
CA ILE A 270 -7.95 -7.16 -15.71
C ILE A 270 -7.00 -8.07 -14.95
N SER A 271 -7.45 -9.28 -14.58
CA SER A 271 -6.61 -10.24 -13.85
C SER A 271 -5.42 -10.71 -14.69
N LEU A 272 -5.64 -10.97 -15.99
CA LEU A 272 -4.57 -11.30 -16.92
C LEU A 272 -3.58 -10.13 -17.07
N ASP A 273 -4.09 -8.91 -17.22
CA ASP A 273 -3.26 -7.72 -17.29
C ASP A 273 -2.44 -7.56 -16.00
N LYS A 274 -3.05 -7.56 -14.82
CA LYS A 274 -2.36 -7.50 -13.51
C LYS A 274 -1.28 -8.57 -13.32
N GLY A 275 -1.44 -9.72 -13.97
CA GLY A 275 -0.47 -10.81 -13.96
C GLY A 275 0.80 -10.55 -14.77
N PHE A 276 0.87 -9.49 -15.59
CA PHE A 276 2.09 -9.14 -16.31
C PHE A 276 2.99 -8.25 -15.44
N VAL A 277 4.23 -8.67 -15.25
CA VAL A 277 5.18 -8.11 -14.27
C VAL A 277 6.54 -7.83 -14.91
N GLU A 278 7.26 -6.86 -14.35
CA GLU A 278 8.64 -6.51 -14.69
C GLU A 278 9.49 -6.73 -13.45
N SER A 279 10.37 -7.74 -13.49
CA SER A 279 11.37 -7.96 -12.44
C SER A 279 12.72 -7.41 -12.87
N PRO A 280 13.36 -6.56 -12.05
CA PRO A 280 14.73 -6.13 -12.29
C PRO A 280 15.66 -7.33 -12.50
N GLY A 281 16.48 -7.27 -13.56
CA GLY A 281 17.43 -8.32 -13.94
C GLY A 281 16.84 -9.55 -14.65
N LEU A 282 15.53 -9.81 -14.53
CA LEU A 282 14.87 -10.96 -15.17
C LEU A 282 13.98 -10.56 -16.36
N GLY A 283 13.55 -9.31 -16.43
CA GLY A 283 12.73 -8.78 -17.51
C GLY A 283 11.23 -8.95 -17.27
N ASN A 284 10.47 -9.04 -18.35
CA ASN A 284 9.00 -9.02 -18.32
C ASN A 284 8.41 -10.42 -18.49
N GLY A 285 7.35 -10.74 -17.75
CA GLY A 285 6.70 -12.04 -17.82
C GLY A 285 5.31 -12.06 -17.19
N LEU A 286 4.60 -13.18 -17.37
CA LEU A 286 3.33 -13.44 -16.71
C LEU A 286 3.54 -14.28 -15.44
N VAL A 287 2.85 -13.92 -14.38
CA VAL A 287 2.73 -14.73 -13.16
C VAL A 287 1.39 -15.47 -13.10
N ALA A 288 1.35 -16.58 -12.37
CA ALA A 288 0.15 -17.42 -12.28
C ALA A 288 -0.96 -16.85 -11.37
N GLY A 289 -0.64 -15.86 -10.53
CA GLY A 289 -1.61 -15.17 -9.68
C GLY A 289 -1.04 -14.77 -8.32
N TYR A 290 -1.67 -13.78 -7.70
CA TYR A 290 -1.25 -13.25 -6.41
C TYR A 290 -1.96 -13.90 -5.24
N GLY A 291 -1.30 -13.86 -4.08
CA GLY A 291 -1.84 -14.28 -2.80
C GLY A 291 -0.91 -13.87 -1.67
N LEU A 292 -1.40 -13.88 -0.44
CA LEU A 292 -0.54 -13.66 0.72
C LEU A 292 0.52 -14.76 0.80
N SER A 293 1.76 -14.38 1.07
CA SER A 293 2.86 -15.33 1.12
C SER A 293 2.84 -16.28 2.32
N GLY A 294 2.19 -15.89 3.42
CA GLY A 294 2.25 -16.63 4.68
C GLY A 294 3.70 -16.82 5.12
N ASN A 295 4.11 -18.06 5.31
CA ASN A 295 5.49 -18.42 5.66
C ASN A 295 6.39 -18.67 4.44
N SER A 296 5.88 -18.45 3.22
CA SER A 296 6.65 -18.66 1.99
C SER A 296 7.42 -17.39 1.57
N TYR A 297 8.31 -17.59 0.60
CA TYR A 297 9.09 -16.51 -0.03
C TYR A 297 8.39 -15.95 -1.28
N ARG A 298 7.08 -16.17 -1.46
CA ARG A 298 6.39 -15.89 -2.73
C ARG A 298 5.04 -15.22 -2.49
N PRO A 299 4.66 -14.18 -3.24
CA PRO A 299 3.29 -13.67 -3.23
C PRO A 299 2.32 -14.65 -3.90
N GLY A 300 1.91 -15.71 -3.18
CA GLY A 300 1.05 -16.76 -3.71
C GLY A 300 1.76 -17.56 -4.81
N PHE A 301 1.21 -17.55 -6.02
CA PHE A 301 1.78 -18.22 -7.19
C PHE A 301 2.54 -17.26 -8.12
N ALA A 302 2.80 -16.02 -7.68
CA ALA A 302 3.59 -15.06 -8.42
C ALA A 302 5.09 -15.22 -8.12
N TRP A 303 5.78 -15.84 -9.08
CA TRP A 303 7.17 -16.25 -9.02
C TRP A 303 7.82 -16.12 -10.40
N PHE A 304 9.13 -15.92 -10.43
CA PHE A 304 9.96 -15.80 -11.64
C PHE A 304 10.83 -17.02 -11.88
#